data_AF-A0AAV9JNZ4-F1
#
_entry.id   AF-A0AAV9JNZ4-F1
#
_cell.length_a   1.000
_cell.length_b   1.000
_cell.length_c   1.000
_cell.angle_alpha   90.00
_cell.angle_beta   90.00
_cell.angle_gamma   90.00
#
_symmetry.space_group_name_H-M   'P 1'
#
loop_
_entity.id
_entity.type
_entity.pdbx_description
1 polymer ?
#
loop_
_entity_poly.entity_id
_entity_poly.type
_entity_poly.pdbx_seq_one_letter_code
_entity_poly.pdbx_strand_id
1 'polypeptide(L)'
;MESQLSQAGTATPVACGFFAPKLHHRNGTFHLTCVYLGASTYTGILGTVFTTANIFDDAAWSDALVFSGSSIDPDVFWSDNGTVYLTSAGIIQQTIDLSTGNVTEPYSIWNGTGLPSPEGPHIYKKDGWYYLLIAEGVRDVFRDVPGIGPFVQDPDVIDFTPGSSIAPHFLFWRYPENNTFIVSPEGHPDALQIRPAPANLTGIPQSNETSISGHLGLPLIARRQTHTLFSFSVDLSFSPRQSDQEAGISVFLTQLNHIDLGIARSAAANLSGNGSESSLEFRLRTETTRTVNSTIPASTQVTPLPVSWSQSGAIRLQIHTANDTHYAFSAFPANNANAKIILGYFSAIVVSGGSGEFTGALLGAYATCNGAGASGQTRCPSGGDAYFSRWRYTGVAQEVDFDQYVPFGVL
;
A
#
# COMPACT_ATOMS: atom_id res chain seq x y z
N MET A 1 -11.38 3.58 -9.44
CA MET A 1 -10.78 4.92 -9.60
C MET A 1 -9.50 4.88 -10.43
N GLU A 2 -8.36 4.36 -9.96
CA GLU A 2 -7.12 4.32 -10.77
C GLU A 2 -7.30 3.55 -12.09
N SER A 3 -8.02 2.41 -12.06
CA SER A 3 -8.36 1.61 -13.25
C SER A 3 -9.20 2.34 -14.30
N GLN A 4 -9.81 3.49 -13.98
CA GLN A 4 -10.61 4.30 -14.90
C GLN A 4 -9.77 5.35 -15.65
N LEU A 5 -8.53 5.59 -15.22
CA LEU A 5 -7.64 6.60 -15.82
C LEU A 5 -6.80 5.95 -16.91
N SER A 6 -7.20 6.12 -18.18
CA SER A 6 -6.37 5.68 -19.31
C SER A 6 -5.01 6.38 -19.38
N GLN A 7 -4.89 7.54 -18.72
CA GLN A 7 -3.65 8.31 -18.58
C GLN A 7 -2.77 7.84 -17.42
N ALA A 8 -3.32 7.11 -16.45
CA ALA A 8 -2.55 6.42 -15.41
C ALA A 8 -1.85 5.23 -16.07
N GLY A 9 -0.63 5.46 -16.54
CA GLY A 9 0.15 4.46 -17.25
C GLY A 9 0.91 3.53 -16.31
N THR A 10 1.40 2.45 -16.90
CA THR A 10 2.31 1.43 -16.33
C THR A 10 3.71 1.98 -16.03
N ALA A 11 3.85 3.23 -15.60
CA ALA A 11 5.13 3.88 -15.32
C ALA A 11 5.01 5.02 -14.28
N THR A 12 3.92 5.04 -13.49
CA THR A 12 3.76 6.06 -12.44
C THR A 12 4.93 5.94 -11.44
N PRO A 13 5.74 6.99 -11.25
CA PRO A 13 6.89 6.95 -10.35
C PRO A 13 6.51 6.62 -8.91
N VAL A 14 7.50 6.19 -8.12
CA VAL A 14 7.33 6.06 -6.66
C VAL A 14 7.00 7.44 -6.07
N ALA A 15 6.13 7.49 -5.04
CA ALA A 15 5.60 8.71 -4.42
C ALA A 15 4.72 9.60 -5.35
N CYS A 16 4.26 9.06 -6.49
CA CYS A 16 3.24 9.67 -7.35
C CYS A 16 1.90 8.91 -7.24
N GLY A 17 0.92 9.23 -8.09
CA GLY A 17 -0.45 8.71 -8.02
C GLY A 17 -1.43 9.76 -7.52
N PHE A 18 -2.49 9.35 -6.80
CA PHE A 18 -3.46 10.28 -6.25
C PHE A 18 -2.93 11.04 -5.03
N PHE A 19 -3.12 12.36 -5.02
CA PHE A 19 -2.73 13.26 -3.92
C PHE A 19 -3.96 13.66 -3.10
N ALA A 20 -3.92 14.77 -2.36
CA ALA A 20 -4.96 15.17 -1.42
C ALA A 20 -6.34 15.26 -2.10
N PRO A 21 -7.31 14.39 -1.72
CA PRO A 21 -8.64 14.43 -2.26
C PRO A 21 -9.55 15.35 -1.44
N LYS A 22 -10.54 15.96 -2.07
CA LYS A 22 -11.61 16.73 -1.40
C LYS A 22 -12.98 16.14 -1.75
N LEU A 23 -13.80 15.88 -0.74
CA LEU A 23 -15.12 15.29 -0.89
C LEU A 23 -16.20 16.30 -0.48
N HIS A 24 -17.10 16.64 -1.40
CA HIS A 24 -18.27 17.49 -1.14
C HIS A 24 -19.56 16.74 -1.37
N HIS A 25 -20.60 17.01 -0.59
CA HIS A 25 -21.94 16.50 -0.83
C HIS A 25 -22.90 17.65 -1.18
N ARG A 26 -23.55 17.56 -2.33
CA ARG A 26 -24.47 18.59 -2.83
C ARG A 26 -25.63 17.94 -3.58
N ASN A 27 -26.85 18.30 -3.21
CA ASN A 27 -28.09 17.87 -3.88
C ASN A 27 -28.20 16.34 -4.05
N GLY A 28 -27.76 15.56 -3.06
CA GLY A 28 -27.80 14.09 -3.11
C GLY A 28 -26.62 13.43 -3.84
N THR A 29 -25.64 14.22 -4.30
CA THR A 29 -24.47 13.73 -5.03
C THR A 29 -23.18 14.11 -4.30
N PHE A 30 -22.33 13.13 -4.07
CA PHE A 30 -20.96 13.31 -3.64
C PHE A 30 -20.06 13.64 -4.83
N HIS A 31 -19.13 14.56 -4.65
CA HIS A 31 -18.13 14.99 -5.62
C HIS A 31 -16.76 14.85 -4.99
N LEU A 32 -15.94 13.94 -5.51
CA LEU A 32 -14.58 13.68 -5.07
C LEU A 32 -13.61 14.30 -6.08
N THR A 33 -13.01 15.43 -5.70
CA THR A 33 -12.01 16.13 -6.52
C THR A 33 -10.61 15.73 -6.07
N CYS A 34 -9.72 15.44 -7.02
CA CYS A 34 -8.35 15.01 -6.74
C CYS A 34 -7.42 15.30 -7.93
N VAL A 35 -6.10 15.19 -7.74
CA VAL A 35 -5.12 15.13 -8.84
C VAL A 35 -4.39 13.80 -8.85
N TYR A 36 -3.97 13.40 -10.04
CA TYR A 36 -3.08 12.27 -10.28
C TYR A 36 -1.74 12.77 -10.83
N LEU A 37 -0.65 12.52 -10.10
CA LEU A 37 0.71 12.88 -10.52
C LEU A 37 1.41 11.70 -11.20
N GLY A 38 2.27 11.99 -12.17
CA GLY A 38 3.10 10.97 -12.84
C GLY A 38 2.37 10.13 -13.90
N ALA A 39 1.22 10.60 -14.39
CA ALA A 39 0.51 10.00 -15.53
C ALA A 39 1.40 10.05 -16.79
N SER A 40 1.84 8.88 -17.27
CA SER A 40 2.90 8.76 -18.31
C SER A 40 2.53 9.37 -19.66
N THR A 41 1.23 9.57 -19.93
CA THR A 41 0.73 10.15 -21.19
C THR A 41 0.19 11.57 -21.03
N TYR A 42 0.35 12.19 -19.86
CA TYR A 42 -0.18 13.51 -19.57
C TYR A 42 0.96 14.49 -19.25
N THR A 43 1.11 15.54 -20.08
CA THR A 43 2.03 16.64 -19.81
C THR A 43 1.35 17.64 -18.89
N GLY A 44 1.58 17.54 -17.58
CA GLY A 44 0.99 18.44 -16.57
C GLY A 44 0.46 17.68 -15.35
N ILE A 45 -0.41 18.34 -14.58
CA ILE A 45 -1.11 17.74 -13.44
C ILE A 45 -2.51 17.30 -13.92
N LEU A 46 -2.81 16.00 -13.81
CA LEU A 46 -4.10 15.47 -14.22
C LEU A 46 -5.13 15.67 -13.11
N GLY A 47 -6.07 16.59 -13.29
CA GLY A 47 -7.19 16.79 -12.39
C GLY A 47 -8.32 15.78 -12.65
N THR A 48 -9.00 15.35 -11.59
CA THR A 48 -10.12 14.40 -11.64
C THR A 48 -11.27 14.85 -10.75
N VAL A 49 -12.51 14.61 -11.19
CA VAL A 49 -13.72 14.67 -10.37
C VAL A 49 -14.50 13.38 -10.57
N PHE A 50 -14.72 12.64 -9.49
CA PHE A 50 -15.61 11.48 -9.46
C PHE A 50 -16.91 11.86 -8.75
N THR A 51 -18.02 11.28 -9.17
CA THR A 51 -19.33 11.53 -8.54
C THR A 51 -20.03 10.25 -8.15
N THR A 52 -20.82 10.27 -7.09
CA THR A 52 -21.66 9.13 -6.68
C THR A 52 -22.85 9.61 -5.84
N ALA A 53 -23.96 8.88 -5.86
CA ALA A 53 -25.03 9.06 -4.88
C ALA A 53 -24.81 8.22 -3.60
N ASN A 54 -23.91 7.23 -3.65
CA ASN A 54 -23.63 6.32 -2.55
C ASN A 54 -22.13 6.01 -2.47
N ILE A 55 -21.45 6.57 -1.47
CA ILE A 55 -20.01 6.36 -1.26
C ILE A 55 -19.64 4.95 -0.83
N PHE A 56 -20.61 4.12 -0.43
CA PHE A 56 -20.42 2.75 0.04
C PHE A 56 -20.64 1.69 -1.06
N ASP A 57 -20.98 2.10 -2.28
CA ASP A 57 -21.14 1.22 -3.43
C ASP A 57 -20.10 1.57 -4.50
N ASP A 58 -19.08 0.72 -4.63
CA ASP A 58 -18.00 0.89 -5.60
C ASP A 58 -18.52 1.03 -7.04
N ALA A 59 -19.63 0.36 -7.37
CA ALA A 59 -20.24 0.42 -8.69
C ALA A 59 -21.07 1.69 -8.94
N ALA A 60 -21.37 2.46 -7.89
CA ALA A 60 -22.14 3.71 -8.00
C ALA A 60 -21.29 4.93 -8.38
N TRP A 61 -19.96 4.80 -8.34
CA TRP A 61 -19.05 5.87 -8.75
C TRP A 61 -19.05 6.06 -10.26
N SER A 62 -19.11 7.31 -10.70
CA SER A 62 -18.99 7.69 -12.10
C SER A 62 -17.59 7.40 -12.66
N ASP A 63 -17.49 7.41 -13.98
CA ASP A 63 -16.19 7.63 -14.61
C ASP A 63 -15.64 9.00 -14.24
N ALA A 64 -14.31 9.14 -14.33
CA ALA A 64 -13.62 10.38 -13.98
C ALA A 64 -13.93 11.48 -15.01
N LEU A 65 -14.44 12.62 -14.55
CA LEU A 65 -14.30 13.87 -15.30
C LEU A 65 -12.86 14.35 -15.13
N VAL A 66 -12.13 14.51 -16.24
CA VAL A 66 -10.73 14.96 -16.22
C VAL A 66 -10.62 16.45 -16.54
N PHE A 67 -9.66 17.14 -15.92
CA PHE A 67 -9.35 18.55 -16.21
C PHE A 67 -7.84 18.81 -16.16
N SER A 68 -7.43 19.92 -16.78
CA SER A 68 -6.03 20.37 -16.73
C SER A 68 -5.76 21.08 -15.41
N GLY A 69 -5.12 20.37 -14.47
CA GLY A 69 -4.79 20.91 -13.15
C GLY A 69 -3.65 21.92 -13.25
N SER A 70 -3.83 23.10 -12.64
CA SER A 70 -2.77 24.11 -12.54
C SER A 70 -1.82 23.88 -11.37
N SER A 71 -2.25 23.17 -10.33
CA SER A 71 -1.46 22.82 -9.15
C SER A 71 -2.09 21.62 -8.40
N ILE A 72 -1.47 21.16 -7.31
CA ILE A 72 -2.01 20.10 -6.43
C ILE A 72 -3.13 20.65 -5.52
N ASP A 73 -3.74 19.77 -4.72
CA ASP A 73 -4.80 20.08 -3.76
C ASP A 73 -6.01 20.82 -4.34
N PRO A 74 -6.62 20.34 -5.44
CA PRO A 74 -7.79 20.96 -6.03
C PRO A 74 -9.01 20.85 -5.10
N ASP A 75 -9.66 21.97 -4.84
CA ASP A 75 -10.95 22.01 -4.15
C ASP A 75 -12.00 22.78 -4.95
N VAL A 76 -13.19 22.20 -5.06
CA VAL A 76 -14.32 22.82 -5.77
C VAL A 76 -15.25 23.53 -4.79
N PHE A 77 -15.68 24.74 -5.15
CA PHE A 77 -16.60 25.54 -4.36
C PHE A 77 -17.70 26.12 -5.25
N TRP A 78 -18.96 25.83 -4.90
CA TRP A 78 -20.13 26.38 -5.59
C TRP A 78 -20.56 27.68 -4.93
N SER A 79 -20.37 28.78 -5.63
CA SER A 79 -20.83 30.10 -5.17
C SER A 79 -22.32 30.32 -5.43
N ASP A 80 -22.89 31.37 -4.81
CA ASP A 80 -24.33 31.65 -4.94
C ASP A 80 -24.75 32.12 -6.33
N ASN A 81 -23.82 32.66 -7.12
CA ASN A 81 -24.10 33.14 -8.47
C ASN A 81 -24.11 32.00 -9.51
N GLY A 82 -23.92 30.75 -9.08
CA GLY A 82 -23.89 29.57 -9.93
C GLY A 82 -22.50 29.21 -10.47
N THR A 83 -21.49 30.08 -10.29
CA THR A 83 -20.11 29.78 -10.67
C THR A 83 -19.52 28.73 -9.73
N VAL A 84 -18.84 27.74 -10.32
CA VAL A 84 -18.02 26.78 -9.58
C VAL A 84 -16.57 27.21 -9.67
N TYR A 85 -15.99 27.49 -8.52
CA TYR A 85 -14.58 27.82 -8.39
C TYR A 85 -13.78 26.55 -8.11
N LEU A 86 -12.59 26.48 -8.70
CA LEU A 86 -11.57 25.49 -8.41
C LEU A 86 -10.38 26.22 -7.78
N THR A 87 -10.00 25.86 -6.57
CA THR A 87 -8.87 26.47 -5.85
C THR A 87 -7.80 25.41 -5.59
N SER A 88 -6.53 25.74 -5.81
CA SER A 88 -5.41 24.79 -5.70
C SER A 88 -4.22 25.38 -4.93
N ALA A 89 -3.23 24.55 -4.61
CA ALA A 89 -2.02 24.96 -3.90
C ALA A 89 -1.30 26.14 -4.59
N GLY A 90 -0.66 26.99 -3.79
CA GLY A 90 -0.26 28.36 -4.20
C GLY A 90 -1.43 29.35 -4.13
N ILE A 91 -2.60 28.88 -3.67
CA ILE A 91 -3.82 29.65 -3.44
C ILE A 91 -4.22 30.42 -4.71
N ILE A 92 -4.21 29.66 -5.80
CA ILE A 92 -4.67 30.07 -7.12
C ILE A 92 -6.10 29.57 -7.34
N GLN A 93 -6.89 30.36 -8.04
CA GLN A 93 -8.29 30.07 -8.31
C GLN A 93 -8.58 30.15 -9.81
N GLN A 94 -9.41 29.23 -10.26
CA GLN A 94 -10.00 29.14 -11.59
C GLN A 94 -11.51 28.98 -11.44
N THR A 95 -12.25 29.14 -12.53
CA THR A 95 -13.61 28.57 -12.62
C THR A 95 -13.54 27.26 -13.39
N ILE A 96 -14.37 26.29 -13.00
CA ILE A 96 -14.47 24.99 -13.66
C ILE A 96 -15.92 24.72 -14.11
N ASP A 97 -16.08 24.20 -15.32
CA ASP A 97 -17.33 23.60 -15.77
C ASP A 97 -17.33 22.09 -15.47
N LEU A 98 -18.12 21.66 -14.48
CA LEU A 98 -18.19 20.26 -14.04
C LEU A 98 -18.92 19.33 -15.03
N SER A 99 -19.42 19.84 -16.17
CA SER A 99 -19.93 19.02 -17.25
C SER A 99 -18.88 18.71 -18.33
N THR A 100 -17.85 19.55 -18.45
CA THR A 100 -16.84 19.45 -19.52
C THR A 100 -15.41 19.31 -19.01
N GLY A 101 -15.13 19.67 -17.76
CA GLY A 101 -13.78 19.73 -17.20
C GLY A 101 -12.99 20.97 -17.65
N ASN A 102 -13.62 21.90 -18.37
CA ASN A 102 -12.97 23.12 -18.83
C ASN A 102 -12.69 24.05 -17.65
N VAL A 103 -11.46 24.57 -17.60
CA VAL A 103 -11.00 25.52 -16.59
C VAL A 103 -10.52 26.82 -17.24
N THR A 104 -10.68 27.94 -16.54
CA THR A 104 -10.13 29.24 -16.98
C THR A 104 -8.65 29.38 -16.64
N GLU A 105 -8.02 30.49 -17.04
CA GLU A 105 -6.70 30.86 -16.52
C GLU A 105 -6.72 31.05 -14.99
N PRO A 106 -5.68 30.59 -14.27
CA PRO A 106 -5.60 30.74 -12.82
C PRO A 106 -5.19 32.16 -12.42
N TYR A 107 -5.74 32.65 -11.30
CA TYR A 107 -5.31 33.88 -10.66
C TYR A 107 -5.10 33.66 -9.16
N SER A 108 -4.10 34.31 -8.57
CA SER A 108 -3.84 34.21 -7.12
C SER A 108 -4.89 35.01 -6.35
N ILE A 109 -5.43 34.42 -5.29
CA ILE A 109 -6.39 35.08 -4.39
C ILE A 109 -5.79 35.41 -3.02
N TRP A 110 -4.68 34.76 -2.65
CA TRP A 110 -3.97 35.03 -1.39
C TRP A 110 -2.54 34.47 -1.44
N ASN A 111 -1.63 35.07 -0.65
CA ASN A 111 -0.24 34.61 -0.55
C ASN A 111 0.02 33.73 0.70
N GLY A 112 -1.03 33.41 1.47
CA GLY A 112 -0.89 32.81 2.79
C GLY A 112 -0.43 33.80 3.85
N THR A 113 0.04 33.28 4.99
CA THR A 113 0.53 34.09 6.12
C THR A 113 2.02 34.44 6.00
N GLY A 114 2.71 33.88 5.00
CA GLY A 114 4.15 34.06 4.77
C GLY A 114 5.01 32.85 5.15
N LEU A 115 4.38 31.76 5.62
CA LEU A 115 5.04 30.47 5.78
C LEU A 115 5.21 29.77 4.42
N PRO A 116 6.15 28.82 4.29
CA PRO A 116 6.32 28.06 3.05
C PRO A 116 5.09 27.20 2.70
N SER A 117 4.89 27.00 1.40
CA SER A 117 3.93 26.05 0.81
C SER A 117 2.47 26.24 1.26
N PRO A 118 1.83 27.40 0.96
CA PRO A 118 0.40 27.55 1.20
C PRO A 118 -0.39 26.63 0.26
N GLU A 119 -1.06 25.63 0.82
CA GLU A 119 -1.73 24.54 0.09
C GLU A 119 -3.03 24.10 0.76
N GLY A 120 -3.60 22.98 0.33
CA GLY A 120 -4.84 22.42 0.88
C GLY A 120 -6.02 23.40 0.99
N PRO A 121 -6.28 24.28 -0.01
CA PRO A 121 -7.30 25.32 0.14
C PRO A 121 -8.70 24.74 0.30
N HIS A 122 -9.51 25.40 1.11
CA HIS A 122 -10.92 25.11 1.32
C HIS A 122 -11.72 26.39 1.50
N ILE A 123 -12.75 26.58 0.67
CA ILE A 123 -13.63 27.74 0.78
C ILE A 123 -14.94 27.32 1.44
N TYR A 124 -15.29 28.01 2.52
CA TYR A 124 -16.57 27.87 3.22
C TYR A 124 -17.33 29.17 3.14
N LYS A 125 -18.66 29.10 3.00
CA LYS A 125 -19.53 30.27 3.17
C LYS A 125 -20.31 30.14 4.46
N LYS A 126 -20.20 31.12 5.36
CA LYS A 126 -20.95 31.16 6.63
C LYS A 126 -21.23 32.60 7.04
N ASP A 127 -22.45 32.88 7.48
CA ASP A 127 -22.88 34.18 8.01
C ASP A 127 -22.56 35.39 7.10
N GLY A 128 -22.71 35.22 5.79
CA GLY A 128 -22.45 36.27 4.79
C GLY A 128 -20.98 36.43 4.39
N TRP A 129 -20.07 35.64 4.97
CA TRP A 129 -18.64 35.68 4.67
C TRP A 129 -18.15 34.43 3.94
N TYR A 130 -17.09 34.60 3.16
CA TYR A 130 -16.30 33.51 2.61
C TYR A 130 -15.04 33.35 3.46
N TYR A 131 -14.82 32.13 3.95
CA TYR A 131 -13.66 31.74 4.73
C TYR A 131 -12.78 30.85 3.86
N LEU A 132 -11.52 31.22 3.72
CA LEU A 132 -10.51 30.41 3.05
C LEU A 132 -9.60 29.79 4.11
N LEU A 133 -9.75 28.48 4.30
CA LEU A 133 -8.84 27.67 5.10
C LEU A 133 -7.73 27.14 4.18
N ILE A 134 -6.49 27.21 4.65
CA ILE A 134 -5.32 26.66 3.95
C ILE A 134 -4.47 25.88 4.95
N ALA A 135 -3.63 24.99 4.44
CA ALA A 135 -2.52 24.43 5.16
C ALA A 135 -1.25 25.24 4.90
N GLU A 136 -0.48 25.47 5.95
CA GLU A 136 0.88 26.01 5.89
C GLU A 136 1.72 25.25 6.92
N GLY A 137 2.81 24.62 6.47
CA GLY A 137 3.54 23.65 7.27
C GLY A 137 2.77 22.34 7.50
N VAL A 138 3.32 21.45 8.34
CA VAL A 138 2.73 20.12 8.65
C VAL A 138 1.96 20.15 9.96
N ARG A 139 0.73 19.60 10.01
CA ARG A 139 0.02 19.31 11.28
C ARG A 139 -1.09 18.25 11.20
N ASP A 140 -1.13 17.49 12.29
CA ASP A 140 -2.19 16.79 13.07
C ASP A 140 -3.50 16.26 12.47
N VAL A 141 -3.96 15.16 13.11
CA VAL A 141 -5.09 14.31 12.72
C VAL A 141 -6.29 14.53 13.65
N PHE A 142 -7.50 14.64 13.09
CA PHE A 142 -8.77 14.61 13.84
C PHE A 142 -9.36 13.18 13.89
N ARG A 143 -9.95 12.79 15.02
CA ARG A 143 -10.29 11.39 15.32
C ARG A 143 -11.77 11.12 15.69
N ASP A 144 -12.74 11.80 15.08
CA ASP A 144 -14.15 11.49 15.37
C ASP A 144 -15.03 11.61 14.12
N VAL A 145 -15.02 10.57 13.29
CA VAL A 145 -15.82 10.49 12.05
C VAL A 145 -16.59 9.16 12.01
N PRO A 146 -17.93 9.18 11.87
CA PRO A 146 -18.73 7.96 11.67
C PRO A 146 -18.37 7.23 10.37
N GLY A 147 -18.36 5.89 10.37
CA GLY A 147 -18.04 5.08 9.20
C GLY A 147 -18.52 3.63 9.29
N ILE A 148 -18.43 2.89 8.18
CA ILE A 148 -18.76 1.45 8.08
C ILE A 148 -17.46 0.66 7.96
N GLY A 149 -17.36 -0.46 8.70
CA GLY A 149 -16.16 -1.31 8.73
C GLY A 149 -15.25 -1.01 9.91
N PRO A 150 -14.22 -1.85 10.14
CA PRO A 150 -13.25 -1.61 11.19
C PRO A 150 -12.48 -0.32 10.91
N PHE A 151 -12.18 0.45 11.95
CA PHE A 151 -11.21 1.52 11.81
C PHE A 151 -9.86 0.91 11.42
N VAL A 152 -9.04 1.64 10.68
CA VAL A 152 -7.71 1.14 10.28
C VAL A 152 -6.82 0.81 11.50
N GLN A 153 -7.15 1.36 12.66
CA GLN A 153 -6.49 1.09 13.94
C GLN A 153 -7.00 -0.20 14.61
N ASP A 154 -8.09 -0.81 14.15
CA ASP A 154 -8.59 -2.02 14.76
C ASP A 154 -7.67 -3.23 14.47
N PRO A 155 -7.70 -4.26 15.34
CA PRO A 155 -7.03 -5.52 15.10
C PRO A 155 -7.59 -6.23 13.86
N ASP A 156 -6.73 -6.94 13.13
CA ASP A 156 -7.20 -7.86 12.09
C ASP A 156 -7.40 -9.25 12.69
N VAL A 157 -8.58 -9.81 12.50
CA VAL A 157 -8.89 -11.24 12.70
C VAL A 157 -9.57 -11.73 11.43
N ILE A 158 -8.77 -12.05 10.42
CA ILE A 158 -9.27 -12.38 9.08
C ILE A 158 -8.87 -13.81 8.73
N ASP A 159 -9.88 -14.61 8.40
CA ASP A 159 -9.74 -16.03 8.07
C ASP A 159 -10.16 -16.35 6.63
N PHE A 160 -10.46 -15.34 5.80
CA PHE A 160 -10.73 -15.49 4.37
C PHE A 160 -11.80 -16.55 4.04
N THR A 161 -12.87 -16.59 4.84
CA THR A 161 -13.93 -17.61 4.74
C THR A 161 -14.61 -17.63 3.37
N PRO A 162 -15.11 -18.78 2.89
CA PRO A 162 -15.82 -18.86 1.61
C PRO A 162 -16.95 -17.83 1.49
N GLY A 163 -16.99 -17.12 0.36
CA GLY A 163 -18.00 -16.08 0.08
C GLY A 163 -17.73 -14.72 0.73
N SER A 164 -16.68 -14.57 1.54
CA SER A 164 -16.23 -13.26 2.03
C SER A 164 -15.50 -12.47 0.94
N SER A 165 -15.55 -11.14 1.02
CA SER A 165 -14.75 -10.25 0.20
C SER A 165 -13.42 -9.93 0.87
N ILE A 166 -12.47 -9.40 0.10
CA ILE A 166 -11.27 -8.76 0.64
C ILE A 166 -11.72 -7.56 1.49
N ALA A 167 -11.18 -7.43 2.70
CA ALA A 167 -11.53 -6.34 3.61
C ALA A 167 -11.10 -4.98 3.05
N PRO A 168 -11.91 -3.91 3.20
CA PRO A 168 -11.70 -2.63 2.52
C PRO A 168 -10.48 -1.85 3.01
N HIS A 169 -9.91 -2.17 4.17
CA HIS A 169 -8.69 -1.53 4.68
C HIS A 169 -7.40 -2.12 4.08
N PHE A 170 -7.50 -3.23 3.34
CA PHE A 170 -6.37 -3.77 2.60
C PHE A 170 -6.00 -2.89 1.42
N LEU A 171 -4.71 -2.85 1.15
CA LEU A 171 -4.05 -2.06 0.14
C LEU A 171 -3.29 -2.96 -0.80
N PHE A 172 -3.21 -2.50 -2.04
CA PHE A 172 -2.41 -3.10 -3.10
C PHE A 172 -1.36 -2.09 -3.53
N TRP A 173 -0.22 -2.58 -4.02
CA TRP A 173 0.73 -1.69 -4.70
C TRP A 173 0.27 -1.51 -6.14
N ARG A 174 -0.31 -0.34 -6.44
CA ARG A 174 -1.05 -0.05 -7.69
C ARG A 174 -2.25 -0.99 -7.88
N TYR A 175 -2.97 -0.80 -8.98
CA TYR A 175 -4.08 -1.69 -9.34
C TYR A 175 -3.56 -3.10 -9.68
N PRO A 176 -3.99 -4.16 -8.95
CA PRO A 176 -3.52 -5.50 -9.20
C PRO A 176 -4.18 -6.13 -10.44
N GLU A 177 -3.47 -7.03 -11.12
CA GLU A 177 -4.07 -7.81 -12.21
C GLU A 177 -5.26 -8.65 -11.70
N ASN A 178 -6.26 -8.84 -12.56
CA ASN A 178 -7.42 -9.66 -12.24
C ASN A 178 -7.02 -11.08 -11.83
N ASN A 179 -7.63 -11.57 -10.74
CA ASN A 179 -7.39 -12.89 -10.16
C ASN A 179 -5.97 -13.08 -9.56
N THR A 180 -5.27 -11.99 -9.23
CA THR A 180 -4.03 -12.06 -8.42
C THR A 180 -4.33 -12.53 -7.00
N PHE A 181 -5.44 -12.03 -6.43
CA PHE A 181 -5.91 -12.34 -5.09
C PHE A 181 -7.26 -13.06 -5.15
N ILE A 182 -7.35 -14.25 -4.56
CA ILE A 182 -8.58 -15.05 -4.54
C ILE A 182 -8.85 -15.52 -3.12
N VAL A 183 -10.01 -15.16 -2.59
CA VAL A 183 -10.48 -15.60 -1.27
C VAL A 183 -11.09 -17.00 -1.39
N SER A 184 -10.65 -17.93 -0.55
CA SER A 184 -11.12 -19.32 -0.50
C SER A 184 -11.22 -19.99 -1.88
N PRO A 185 -10.10 -20.09 -2.63
CA PRO A 185 -10.13 -20.80 -3.89
C PRO A 185 -10.43 -22.29 -3.68
N GLU A 186 -10.80 -22.97 -4.76
CA GLU A 186 -11.06 -24.41 -4.73
C GLU A 186 -9.90 -25.20 -4.09
N GLY A 187 -10.25 -26.12 -3.18
CA GLY A 187 -9.28 -26.93 -2.45
C GLY A 187 -8.57 -26.23 -1.28
N HIS A 188 -8.78 -24.92 -1.08
CA HIS A 188 -8.14 -24.15 0.00
C HIS A 188 -9.16 -23.19 0.66
N PRO A 189 -10.20 -23.72 1.34
CA PRO A 189 -11.09 -22.88 2.12
C PRO A 189 -10.32 -22.14 3.24
N ASP A 190 -10.82 -20.98 3.63
CA ASP A 190 -10.26 -20.15 4.72
C ASP A 190 -8.83 -19.66 4.46
N ALA A 191 -8.48 -19.50 3.18
CA ALA A 191 -7.19 -18.99 2.74
C ALA A 191 -7.34 -17.94 1.63
N LEU A 192 -6.45 -16.97 1.64
CA LEU A 192 -6.19 -16.08 0.52
C LEU A 192 -5.11 -16.70 -0.38
N GLN A 193 -5.45 -17.00 -1.62
CA GLN A 193 -4.45 -17.29 -2.65
C GLN A 193 -3.88 -16.00 -3.20
N ILE A 194 -2.55 -15.90 -3.20
CA ILE A 194 -1.79 -14.93 -3.96
C ILE A 194 -1.12 -15.67 -5.11
N ARG A 195 -1.47 -15.30 -6.34
CA ARG A 195 -0.78 -15.81 -7.53
C ARG A 195 0.51 -15.02 -7.74
N PRO A 196 1.65 -15.69 -7.91
CA PRO A 196 2.92 -15.00 -8.06
C PRO A 196 3.02 -14.33 -9.44
N ALA A 197 3.81 -13.26 -9.50
CA ALA A 197 4.23 -12.60 -10.73
C ALA A 197 5.76 -12.60 -10.86
N PRO A 198 6.31 -12.40 -12.08
CA PRO A 198 7.75 -12.27 -12.27
C PRO A 198 8.36 -11.12 -11.47
N ALA A 199 7.67 -9.98 -11.36
CA ALA A 199 8.09 -8.90 -10.47
C ALA A 199 8.13 -9.39 -9.01
N ASN A 200 9.27 -9.18 -8.34
CA ASN A 200 9.36 -9.26 -6.89
C ASN A 200 9.07 -7.88 -6.27
N LEU A 201 9.11 -7.76 -4.94
CA LEU A 201 8.74 -6.52 -4.26
C LEU A 201 9.63 -5.32 -4.63
N THR A 202 10.90 -5.56 -4.95
CA THR A 202 11.80 -4.53 -5.47
C THR A 202 11.44 -4.18 -6.91
N GLY A 203 11.19 -5.20 -7.74
CA GLY A 203 11.03 -5.07 -9.18
C GLY A 203 12.23 -4.37 -9.83
N ILE A 204 11.99 -3.83 -11.02
CA ILE A 204 12.91 -2.91 -11.70
C ILE A 204 12.10 -1.67 -12.11
N PRO A 205 11.87 -0.70 -11.19
CA PRO A 205 10.92 0.40 -11.43
C PRO A 205 11.24 1.25 -12.67
N GLN A 206 12.50 1.29 -13.11
CA GLN A 206 12.91 2.04 -14.30
C GLN A 206 12.90 1.18 -15.58
N SER A 207 12.58 -0.11 -15.50
CA SER A 207 12.53 -0.99 -16.65
C SER A 207 11.29 -0.71 -17.51
N ASN A 208 11.50 -0.76 -18.82
CA ASN A 208 10.40 -0.76 -19.80
C ASN A 208 9.70 -2.14 -19.87
N GLU A 209 10.28 -3.20 -19.30
CA GLU A 209 9.66 -4.51 -19.19
C GLU A 209 8.69 -4.53 -18.00
N THR A 210 7.41 -4.32 -18.29
CA THR A 210 6.34 -4.15 -17.29
C THR A 210 6.10 -5.38 -16.41
N SER A 211 6.46 -6.58 -16.88
CA SER A 211 6.28 -7.84 -16.15
C SER A 211 7.22 -7.98 -14.94
N ILE A 212 8.36 -7.28 -14.94
CA ILE A 212 9.36 -7.33 -13.86
C ILE A 212 9.50 -5.99 -13.12
N SER A 213 8.91 -4.91 -13.63
CA SER A 213 9.04 -3.58 -13.03
C SER A 213 8.18 -3.35 -11.80
N GLY A 214 7.09 -4.13 -11.62
CA GLY A 214 6.05 -3.89 -10.62
C GLY A 214 5.00 -2.86 -11.05
N HIS A 215 5.03 -2.43 -12.32
CA HIS A 215 4.09 -1.44 -12.86
C HIS A 215 2.68 -1.97 -13.09
N LEU A 216 2.51 -3.29 -13.25
CA LEU A 216 1.20 -3.96 -13.39
C LEU A 216 0.57 -4.31 -12.03
N GLY A 217 1.06 -3.63 -10.98
CA GLY A 217 0.84 -4.01 -9.60
C GLY A 217 1.75 -5.15 -9.16
N LEU A 218 2.05 -5.16 -7.86
CA LEU A 218 2.76 -6.28 -7.25
C LEU A 218 1.74 -7.27 -6.67
N PRO A 219 2.01 -8.58 -6.66
CA PRO A 219 1.28 -9.55 -5.86
C PRO A 219 1.59 -9.36 -4.37
N LEU A 220 1.28 -8.17 -3.86
CA LEU A 220 1.39 -7.72 -2.49
C LEU A 220 0.01 -7.20 -2.07
N ILE A 221 -0.52 -7.79 -1.00
CA ILE A 221 -1.68 -7.27 -0.28
C ILE A 221 -1.23 -6.93 1.13
N ALA A 222 -1.61 -5.76 1.63
CA ALA A 222 -1.10 -5.25 2.89
C ALA A 222 -2.14 -4.43 3.65
N ARG A 223 -1.91 -4.24 4.96
CA ARG A 223 -2.60 -3.25 5.79
C ARG A 223 -1.63 -2.14 6.19
N ARG A 224 -2.16 -1.00 6.64
CA ARG A 224 -1.34 0.05 7.26
C ARG A 224 -0.84 -0.40 8.63
N GLN A 225 0.41 -0.08 8.95
CA GLN A 225 0.87 -0.05 10.33
C GLN A 225 0.23 1.15 11.04
N THR A 226 -0.41 0.92 12.18
CA THR A 226 -1.17 1.95 12.90
C THR A 226 -0.83 2.07 14.38
N HIS A 227 0.15 1.29 14.83
CA HIS A 227 0.68 1.33 16.18
C HIS A 227 2.21 1.34 16.13
N THR A 228 2.84 2.06 17.06
CA THR A 228 4.30 1.97 17.28
C THR A 228 4.71 0.56 17.70
N LEU A 229 3.97 -0.05 18.63
CA LEU A 229 4.18 -1.42 19.07
C LEU A 229 3.04 -2.32 18.60
N PHE A 230 3.35 -3.41 17.90
CA PHE A 230 2.36 -4.35 17.35
C PHE A 230 2.92 -5.76 17.12
N SER A 231 2.00 -6.69 16.84
CA SER A 231 2.32 -7.97 16.21
C SER A 231 1.46 -8.21 14.97
N PHE A 232 2.09 -8.70 13.92
CA PHE A 232 1.46 -9.12 12.66
C PHE A 232 1.91 -10.55 12.32
N SER A 233 0.97 -11.42 11.95
CA SER A 233 1.30 -12.77 11.52
C SER A 233 0.30 -13.34 10.52
N VAL A 234 0.78 -14.26 9.69
CA VAL A 234 0.00 -15.08 8.76
C VAL A 234 0.51 -16.51 8.78
N ASP A 235 -0.36 -17.46 8.47
CA ASP A 235 0.00 -18.87 8.25
C ASP A 235 0.14 -19.11 6.75
N LEU A 236 1.34 -19.49 6.29
CA LEU A 236 1.67 -19.73 4.89
C LEU A 236 1.69 -21.23 4.58
N SER A 237 0.81 -21.66 3.68
CA SER A 237 0.90 -22.95 2.99
C SER A 237 1.45 -22.72 1.58
N PHE A 238 2.64 -23.28 1.31
CA PHE A 238 3.38 -22.99 0.09
C PHE A 238 4.15 -24.22 -0.40
N SER A 239 4.01 -24.55 -1.68
CA SER A 239 4.61 -25.75 -2.30
C SER A 239 5.29 -25.40 -3.65
N PRO A 240 6.37 -24.60 -3.61
CA PRO A 240 7.05 -24.13 -4.82
C PRO A 240 7.63 -25.30 -5.63
N ARG A 241 7.42 -25.28 -6.95
CA ARG A 241 7.91 -26.31 -7.87
C ARG A 241 9.21 -25.94 -8.57
N GLN A 242 9.52 -24.66 -8.66
CA GLN A 242 10.69 -24.14 -9.36
C GLN A 242 11.59 -23.36 -8.42
N SER A 243 12.88 -23.33 -8.73
CA SER A 243 13.85 -22.51 -8.02
C SER A 243 13.38 -21.06 -7.97
N ASP A 244 13.65 -20.38 -6.86
CA ASP A 244 13.36 -18.97 -6.66
C ASP A 244 11.87 -18.57 -6.66
N GLN A 245 10.93 -19.52 -6.76
CA GLN A 245 9.56 -19.27 -6.34
C GLN A 245 9.54 -19.00 -4.83
N GLU A 246 8.96 -17.87 -4.46
CA GLU A 246 9.07 -17.28 -3.13
C GLU A 246 7.73 -16.67 -2.71
N ALA A 247 7.35 -16.90 -1.45
CA ALA A 247 6.18 -16.26 -0.85
C ALA A 247 6.45 -15.96 0.62
N GLY A 248 5.89 -14.87 1.13
CA GLY A 248 6.30 -14.35 2.44
C GLY A 248 5.46 -13.22 2.97
N ILE A 249 6.01 -12.56 3.99
CA ILE A 249 5.50 -11.32 4.56
C ILE A 249 6.51 -10.19 4.42
N SER A 250 6.02 -8.95 4.38
CA SER A 250 6.86 -7.77 4.24
C SER A 250 6.42 -6.64 5.18
N VAL A 251 7.39 -5.88 5.67
CA VAL A 251 7.21 -4.48 6.06
C VAL A 251 7.62 -3.64 4.85
N PHE A 252 6.65 -3.08 4.14
CA PHE A 252 6.82 -2.46 2.84
C PHE A 252 6.50 -0.97 2.90
N LEU A 253 7.42 -0.11 2.49
CA LEU A 253 7.14 1.32 2.27
C LEU A 253 6.97 1.59 0.78
N THR A 254 7.99 1.23 0.00
CA THR A 254 7.99 1.31 -1.46
C THR A 254 8.85 0.18 -2.04
N GLN A 255 8.89 0.07 -3.37
CA GLN A 255 9.81 -0.82 -4.09
C GLN A 255 11.31 -0.56 -3.79
N LEU A 256 11.64 0.59 -3.19
CA LEU A 256 13.00 0.98 -2.85
C LEU A 256 13.32 0.81 -1.36
N ASN A 257 12.32 0.52 -0.53
CA ASN A 257 12.40 0.53 0.93
C ASN A 257 11.44 -0.52 1.50
N HIS A 258 11.95 -1.71 1.77
CA HIS A 258 11.15 -2.81 2.33
C HIS A 258 12.03 -3.85 3.05
N ILE A 259 11.39 -4.61 3.94
CA ILE A 259 12.01 -5.71 4.69
C ILE A 259 11.11 -6.93 4.55
N ASP A 260 11.65 -8.01 3.99
CA ASP A 260 10.86 -9.17 3.60
C ASP A 260 11.36 -10.43 4.32
N LEU A 261 10.41 -11.24 4.79
CA LEU A 261 10.67 -12.62 5.18
C LEU A 261 9.87 -13.56 4.27
N GLY A 262 10.58 -14.25 3.38
CA GLY A 262 10.02 -15.24 2.47
C GLY A 262 10.46 -16.66 2.76
N ILE A 263 9.65 -17.63 2.33
CA ILE A 263 10.06 -19.01 2.10
C ILE A 263 10.26 -19.15 0.60
N ALA A 264 11.42 -19.65 0.19
CA ALA A 264 11.77 -19.87 -1.21
C ALA A 264 12.26 -21.28 -1.46
N ARG A 265 12.15 -21.76 -2.71
CA ARG A 265 12.83 -22.97 -3.14
C ARG A 265 14.29 -22.67 -3.47
N SER A 266 15.20 -23.35 -2.80
CA SER A 266 16.63 -23.14 -2.95
C SER A 266 17.11 -23.47 -4.36
N ALA A 267 17.88 -22.57 -4.97
CA ALA A 267 18.56 -22.85 -6.24
C ALA A 267 19.69 -23.89 -6.07
N ALA A 268 20.29 -23.98 -4.89
CA ALA A 268 21.35 -24.92 -4.56
C ALA A 268 20.87 -26.37 -4.41
N ALA A 269 19.58 -26.58 -4.13
CA ALA A 269 18.97 -27.91 -4.04
C ALA A 269 19.00 -28.69 -5.37
N ASN A 270 19.21 -28.02 -6.50
CA ASN A 270 19.42 -28.69 -7.79
C ASN A 270 20.86 -29.21 -7.97
N LEU A 271 21.79 -28.84 -7.08
CA LEU A 271 23.23 -29.17 -7.18
C LEU A 271 23.67 -30.23 -6.15
N SER A 272 23.02 -30.30 -4.98
CA SER A 272 23.39 -31.22 -3.90
C SER A 272 22.52 -32.47 -3.88
N GLY A 273 22.80 -33.45 -4.75
CA GLY A 273 22.09 -34.76 -4.84
C GLY A 273 22.04 -35.63 -3.57
N ASN A 274 22.33 -35.09 -2.38
CA ASN A 274 22.13 -35.70 -1.07
C ASN A 274 20.78 -35.26 -0.48
N GLY A 275 19.83 -36.20 -0.40
CA GLY A 275 18.45 -35.98 0.07
C GLY A 275 18.26 -35.69 1.57
N SER A 276 19.22 -35.04 2.23
CA SER A 276 19.15 -34.65 3.66
C SER A 276 18.95 -33.16 3.91
N GLU A 277 19.13 -32.30 2.90
CA GLU A 277 18.91 -30.86 3.01
C GLU A 277 17.49 -30.49 2.54
N SER A 278 16.84 -29.58 3.27
CA SER A 278 15.55 -29.04 2.84
C SER A 278 15.69 -28.32 1.51
N SER A 279 14.81 -28.61 0.55
CA SER A 279 14.74 -27.84 -0.70
C SER A 279 14.19 -26.42 -0.49
N LEU A 280 13.75 -26.08 0.71
CA LEU A 280 13.21 -24.79 1.10
C LEU A 280 14.15 -24.05 2.05
N GLU A 281 14.18 -22.74 1.89
CA GLU A 281 14.98 -21.81 2.69
C GLU A 281 14.15 -20.58 3.08
N PHE A 282 14.42 -20.02 4.25
CA PHE A 282 14.01 -18.67 4.59
C PHE A 282 14.93 -17.67 3.91
N ARG A 283 14.34 -16.63 3.31
CA ARG A 283 15.03 -15.46 2.77
C ARG A 283 14.58 -14.25 3.55
N LEU A 284 15.51 -13.67 4.31
CA LEU A 284 15.29 -12.43 5.03
C LEU A 284 16.02 -11.31 4.30
N ARG A 285 15.27 -10.43 3.64
CA ARG A 285 15.79 -9.40 2.75
C ARG A 285 15.55 -8.01 3.32
N THR A 286 16.53 -7.13 3.13
CA THR A 286 16.36 -5.68 3.25
C THR A 286 16.68 -5.01 1.94
N GLU A 287 15.79 -4.13 1.50
CA GLU A 287 16.00 -3.21 0.39
C GLU A 287 15.85 -1.78 0.91
N THR A 288 16.81 -0.91 0.56
CA THR A 288 16.81 0.49 1.04
C THR A 288 17.69 1.37 0.17
N THR A 289 17.10 2.38 -0.44
CA THR A 289 17.86 3.52 -1.00
C THR A 289 18.12 4.52 0.13
N ARG A 290 19.38 4.61 0.61
CA ARG A 290 19.92 5.48 1.68
C ARG A 290 18.88 6.35 2.40
N THR A 291 18.59 6.04 3.66
CA THR A 291 17.88 6.98 4.54
C THR A 291 18.79 8.16 4.85
N VAL A 292 18.22 9.35 4.93
CA VAL A 292 18.95 10.57 5.32
C VAL A 292 19.51 10.30 6.72
N ASN A 293 20.84 10.17 6.83
CA ASN A 293 21.63 9.93 8.06
C ASN A 293 22.01 8.49 8.45
N SER A 294 21.74 7.44 7.65
CA SER A 294 22.31 6.10 7.94
C SER A 294 22.59 5.24 6.70
N THR A 295 23.74 4.55 6.67
CA THR A 295 24.08 3.56 5.64
C THR A 295 23.64 2.17 6.12
N ILE A 296 22.38 1.82 5.90
CA ILE A 296 21.93 0.42 6.02
C ILE A 296 22.09 -0.21 4.63
N PRO A 297 22.99 -1.18 4.42
CA PRO A 297 23.11 -1.85 3.13
C PRO A 297 21.92 -2.78 2.88
N ALA A 298 21.51 -2.88 1.61
CA ALA A 298 20.64 -3.96 1.19
C ALA A 298 21.33 -5.30 1.45
N SER A 299 20.58 -6.28 1.96
CA SER A 299 21.14 -7.57 2.35
C SER A 299 20.12 -8.68 2.15
N THR A 300 20.60 -9.90 1.94
CA THR A 300 19.77 -11.10 1.95
C THR A 300 20.45 -12.14 2.82
N GLN A 301 19.76 -12.58 3.87
CA GLN A 301 20.19 -13.68 4.72
C GLN A 301 19.37 -14.91 4.37
N VAL A 302 20.07 -16.02 4.11
CA VAL A 302 19.45 -17.30 3.76
C VAL A 302 19.62 -18.26 4.93
N THR A 303 18.53 -18.81 5.43
CA THR A 303 18.52 -19.80 6.51
C THR A 303 17.78 -21.04 6.04
N PRO A 304 18.37 -22.25 6.09
CA PRO A 304 17.65 -23.47 5.72
C PRO A 304 16.35 -23.64 6.52
N LEU A 305 15.25 -23.97 5.84
CA LEU A 305 14.00 -24.31 6.52
C LEU A 305 14.15 -25.73 7.12
N PRO A 306 13.90 -25.96 8.42
CA PRO A 306 14.04 -27.29 8.99
C PRO A 306 13.17 -28.33 8.28
N VAL A 307 13.72 -29.48 7.89
CA VAL A 307 12.98 -30.54 7.17
C VAL A 307 11.74 -31.02 7.93
N SER A 308 11.78 -31.01 9.27
CA SER A 308 10.62 -31.35 10.10
C SER A 308 9.46 -30.35 9.96
N TRP A 309 9.74 -29.12 9.54
CA TRP A 309 8.72 -28.07 9.37
C TRP A 309 8.02 -28.18 8.02
N SER A 310 8.73 -28.53 6.95
CA SER A 310 8.12 -28.70 5.62
C SER A 310 7.09 -29.82 5.56
N GLN A 311 7.14 -30.76 6.50
CA GLN A 311 6.18 -31.86 6.65
C GLN A 311 5.04 -31.54 7.62
N SER A 312 5.11 -30.43 8.35
CA SER A 312 4.21 -30.10 9.47
C SER A 312 2.97 -29.28 9.09
N GLY A 313 2.83 -28.95 7.80
CA GLY A 313 1.75 -28.11 7.26
C GLY A 313 2.19 -26.65 7.09
N ALA A 314 1.29 -25.71 7.41
CA ALA A 314 1.56 -24.29 7.25
C ALA A 314 2.64 -23.78 8.21
N ILE A 315 3.42 -22.80 7.75
CA ILE A 315 4.42 -22.10 8.54
C ILE A 315 3.87 -20.72 8.91
N ARG A 316 3.80 -20.41 10.20
CA ARG A 316 3.51 -19.06 10.67
C ARG A 316 4.71 -18.18 10.45
N LEU A 317 4.50 -17.10 9.70
CA LEU A 317 5.45 -16.00 9.57
C LEU A 317 4.95 -14.83 10.44
N GLN A 318 5.84 -14.21 11.19
CA GLN A 318 5.48 -13.14 12.12
C GLN A 318 6.47 -11.97 12.08
N ILE A 319 5.92 -10.77 11.99
CA ILE A 319 6.55 -9.49 12.31
C ILE A 319 6.05 -9.06 13.69
N HIS A 320 6.95 -8.64 14.57
CA HIS A 320 6.58 -7.91 15.77
C HIS A 320 7.59 -6.81 16.02
N THR A 321 7.17 -5.75 16.69
CA THR A 321 8.07 -4.68 17.12
C THR A 321 8.84 -5.16 18.35
N ALA A 322 10.17 -5.21 18.27
CA ALA A 322 11.01 -5.48 19.42
C ALA A 322 11.02 -4.29 20.39
N ASN A 323 10.93 -3.09 19.82
CA ASN A 323 10.74 -1.79 20.44
C ASN A 323 10.22 -0.81 19.36
N ASP A 324 10.09 0.47 19.70
CA ASP A 324 9.74 1.58 18.81
C ASP A 324 10.65 1.74 17.58
N THR A 325 11.91 1.32 17.68
CA THR A 325 12.92 1.55 16.64
C THR A 325 13.22 0.31 15.79
N HIS A 326 12.74 -0.88 16.15
CA HIS A 326 13.12 -2.13 15.49
C HIS A 326 11.97 -3.13 15.32
N TYR A 327 11.88 -3.70 14.12
CA TYR A 327 11.12 -4.90 13.85
C TYR A 327 11.93 -6.15 14.14
N ALA A 328 11.23 -7.23 14.49
CA ALA A 328 11.75 -8.57 14.65
C ALA A 328 10.94 -9.54 13.79
N PHE A 329 11.66 -10.31 12.98
CA PHE A 329 11.10 -11.30 12.05
C PHE A 329 11.30 -12.71 12.59
N SER A 330 10.24 -13.51 12.55
CA SER A 330 10.27 -14.87 13.11
C SER A 330 9.38 -15.82 12.33
N ALA A 331 9.68 -17.12 12.44
CA ALA A 331 8.92 -18.19 11.82
C ALA A 331 8.79 -19.41 12.74
N PHE A 332 7.71 -20.18 12.57
CA PHE A 332 7.47 -21.46 13.24
C PHE A 332 6.37 -22.27 12.56
N PRO A 333 6.31 -23.61 12.74
CA PRO A 333 5.15 -24.40 12.35
C PRO A 333 3.87 -23.84 12.98
N ALA A 334 2.81 -23.66 12.20
CA ALA A 334 1.55 -23.09 12.69
C ALA A 334 0.93 -23.90 13.84
N ASN A 335 1.23 -25.20 13.91
CA ASN A 335 0.81 -26.13 14.95
C ASN A 335 1.78 -26.23 16.16
N ASN A 336 2.93 -25.55 16.14
CA ASN A 336 3.93 -25.62 17.20
C ASN A 336 4.66 -24.29 17.41
N ALA A 337 4.03 -23.40 18.17
CA ALA A 337 4.59 -22.09 18.52
C ALA A 337 5.90 -22.16 19.33
N ASN A 338 6.16 -23.27 20.05
CA ASN A 338 7.39 -23.44 20.82
C ASN A 338 8.63 -23.62 19.94
N ALA A 339 8.45 -23.93 18.64
CA ALA A 339 9.54 -24.04 17.69
C ALA A 339 9.98 -22.67 17.12
N LYS A 340 9.45 -21.56 17.62
CA LYS A 340 9.77 -20.20 17.13
C LYS A 340 11.27 -19.95 17.06
N ILE A 341 11.70 -19.56 15.87
CA ILE A 341 13.03 -18.99 15.63
C ILE A 341 12.88 -17.52 15.26
N ILE A 342 13.80 -16.69 15.77
CA ILE A 342 13.95 -15.30 15.33
C ILE A 342 15.00 -15.31 14.23
N LEU A 343 14.63 -14.80 13.07
CA LEU A 343 15.49 -14.78 11.88
C LEU A 343 16.28 -13.49 11.76
N GLY A 344 15.80 -12.38 12.33
CA GLY A 344 16.56 -11.15 12.40
C GLY A 344 15.78 -9.96 12.95
N TYR A 345 16.51 -8.86 13.15
CA TYR A 345 16.01 -7.58 13.61
C TYR A 345 16.41 -6.49 12.61
N PHE A 346 15.52 -5.54 12.36
CA PHE A 346 15.77 -4.45 11.43
C PHE A 346 15.23 -3.13 11.96
N SER A 347 15.98 -2.06 11.73
CA SER A 347 15.56 -0.73 12.14
C SER A 347 14.33 -0.28 11.35
N ALA A 348 13.38 0.33 12.05
CA ALA A 348 12.18 0.94 11.46
C ALA A 348 12.51 2.09 10.50
N ILE A 349 13.71 2.66 10.59
CA ILE A 349 14.17 3.71 9.68
C ILE A 349 14.18 3.26 8.21
N VAL A 350 14.37 1.95 7.95
CA VAL A 350 14.38 1.36 6.60
C VAL A 350 13.09 1.67 5.84
N VAL A 351 11.98 1.78 6.55
CA VAL A 351 10.62 1.99 6.02
C VAL A 351 9.99 3.29 6.53
N SER A 352 10.83 4.30 6.79
CA SER A 352 10.39 5.62 7.26
C SER A 352 10.93 6.74 6.37
N GLY A 353 10.04 7.55 5.81
CA GLY A 353 10.39 8.69 4.95
C GLY A 353 11.13 8.28 3.66
N GLY A 354 12.00 9.16 3.17
CA GLY A 354 12.78 8.90 1.96
C GLY A 354 11.90 8.68 0.73
N SER A 355 11.98 7.50 0.11
CA SER A 355 11.18 7.18 -1.08
C SER A 355 9.66 7.14 -0.83
N GLY A 356 9.22 7.04 0.43
CA GLY A 356 7.81 7.05 0.83
C GLY A 356 7.44 8.25 1.70
N GLU A 357 7.96 9.44 1.40
CA GLU A 357 7.74 10.66 2.19
C GLU A 357 6.27 11.07 2.41
N PHE A 358 5.35 10.63 1.52
CA PHE A 358 3.91 10.89 1.61
C PHE A 358 3.08 9.66 2.00
N THR A 359 3.74 8.55 2.34
CA THR A 359 3.09 7.29 2.71
C THR A 359 3.58 6.82 4.08
N GLY A 360 3.30 5.56 4.42
CA GLY A 360 3.75 4.95 5.66
C GLY A 360 3.93 3.45 5.49
N ALA A 361 4.59 2.82 6.48
CA ALA A 361 4.87 1.40 6.44
C ALA A 361 3.60 0.54 6.35
N LEU A 362 3.63 -0.42 5.44
CA LEU A 362 2.59 -1.41 5.21
C LEU A 362 3.06 -2.78 5.70
N LEU A 363 2.14 -3.56 6.26
CA LEU A 363 2.38 -4.93 6.71
C LEU A 363 1.56 -5.86 5.83
N GLY A 364 2.23 -6.76 5.10
CA GLY A 364 1.55 -7.51 4.06
C GLY A 364 2.13 -8.88 3.77
N ALA A 365 1.44 -9.58 2.87
CA ALA A 365 1.82 -10.87 2.32
C ALA A 365 2.08 -10.74 0.82
N TYR A 366 3.06 -11.47 0.31
CA TYR A 366 3.45 -11.42 -1.10
C TYR A 366 3.78 -12.79 -1.69
N ALA A 367 3.71 -12.90 -3.02
CA ALA A 367 4.21 -14.04 -3.78
C ALA A 367 4.90 -13.60 -5.08
N THR A 368 6.01 -14.24 -5.44
CA THR A 368 6.78 -13.93 -6.65
C THR A 368 7.50 -15.17 -7.16
N CYS A 369 7.85 -15.17 -8.44
CA CYS A 369 8.80 -16.11 -9.00
C CYS A 369 10.14 -15.48 -9.37
N ASN A 370 10.42 -14.27 -8.84
CA ASN A 370 11.72 -13.61 -8.95
C ASN A 370 12.28 -13.55 -10.39
N GLY A 371 11.44 -13.11 -11.33
CA GLY A 371 11.79 -12.97 -12.74
C GLY A 371 11.67 -14.25 -13.57
N ALA A 372 11.30 -15.39 -12.98
CA ALA A 372 11.08 -16.62 -13.75
C ALA A 372 9.87 -16.51 -14.68
N GLY A 373 10.05 -16.91 -15.95
CA GLY A 373 9.05 -16.79 -17.02
C GLY A 373 9.74 -16.49 -18.36
N ALA A 374 9.01 -16.54 -19.48
CA ALA A 374 9.54 -16.01 -20.73
C ALA A 374 9.46 -14.47 -20.71
N SER A 375 10.45 -13.78 -21.29
CA SER A 375 10.42 -12.31 -21.38
C SER A 375 9.11 -11.83 -22.01
N GLY A 376 8.52 -10.79 -21.41
CA GLY A 376 7.21 -10.27 -21.77
C GLY A 376 5.99 -11.08 -21.27
N GLN A 377 6.17 -12.21 -20.56
CA GLN A 377 5.06 -12.88 -19.87
C GLN A 377 4.82 -12.24 -18.51
N THR A 378 3.54 -11.96 -18.18
CA THR A 378 3.14 -11.47 -16.85
C THR A 378 2.89 -12.58 -15.84
N ARG A 379 2.96 -13.84 -16.27
CA ARG A 379 2.66 -15.02 -15.43
C ARG A 379 3.90 -15.83 -15.13
N CYS A 380 4.01 -16.24 -13.87
CA CYS A 380 5.01 -17.20 -13.44
C CYS A 380 4.77 -18.60 -14.02
N PRO A 381 5.83 -19.42 -14.11
CA PRO A 381 5.69 -20.85 -14.31
C PRO A 381 4.83 -21.50 -13.21
N SER A 382 4.16 -22.61 -13.55
CA SER A 382 3.23 -23.28 -12.63
C SER A 382 3.87 -23.71 -11.31
N GLY A 383 3.07 -23.74 -10.24
CA GLY A 383 3.46 -24.29 -8.94
C GLY A 383 4.04 -23.29 -7.95
N GLY A 384 3.81 -21.99 -8.14
CA GLY A 384 4.22 -20.93 -7.21
C GLY A 384 3.06 -20.23 -6.48
N ASP A 385 1.83 -20.74 -6.59
CA ASP A 385 0.68 -20.18 -5.87
C ASP A 385 0.88 -20.36 -4.36
N ALA A 386 0.63 -19.29 -3.61
CA ALA A 386 0.80 -19.24 -2.17
C ALA A 386 -0.53 -19.00 -1.47
N TYR A 387 -0.77 -19.73 -0.39
CA TYR A 387 -2.03 -19.69 0.35
C TYR A 387 -1.77 -19.17 1.77
N PHE A 388 -2.35 -18.02 2.07
CA PHE A 388 -2.21 -17.33 3.34
C PHE A 388 -3.50 -17.45 4.13
N SER A 389 -3.41 -17.96 5.34
CA SER A 389 -4.53 -18.09 6.26
C SER A 389 -4.22 -17.39 7.58
N ARG A 390 -5.22 -17.27 8.44
CA ARG A 390 -5.07 -16.72 9.78
C ARG A 390 -4.32 -15.37 9.81
N TRP A 391 -4.82 -14.40 9.06
CA TRP A 391 -4.26 -13.06 9.04
C TRP A 391 -4.58 -12.36 10.36
N ARG A 392 -3.54 -11.99 11.10
CA ARG A 392 -3.64 -11.38 12.43
C ARG A 392 -2.81 -10.12 12.51
N TYR A 393 -3.43 -9.05 12.97
CA TYR A 393 -2.76 -7.83 13.40
C TYR A 393 -3.28 -7.46 14.79
N THR A 394 -2.39 -7.13 15.71
CA THR A 394 -2.75 -6.69 17.05
C THR A 394 -1.87 -5.52 17.44
N GLY A 395 -2.48 -4.36 17.65
CA GLY A 395 -1.84 -3.21 18.27
C GLY A 395 -1.54 -3.50 19.73
N VAL A 396 -0.35 -3.12 20.19
CA VAL A 396 0.07 -3.26 21.59
C VAL A 396 0.05 -1.90 22.27
N ALA A 397 0.72 -0.91 21.69
CA ALA A 397 0.74 0.46 22.19
C ALA A 397 1.11 1.47 21.10
N GLN A 398 0.69 2.72 21.27
CA GLN A 398 1.12 3.85 20.46
C GLN A 398 2.09 4.72 21.27
N GLU A 399 3.24 5.04 20.70
CA GLU A 399 4.11 6.08 21.26
C GLU A 399 3.53 7.45 20.89
N VAL A 400 3.27 8.28 21.90
CA VAL A 400 2.63 9.61 21.75
C VAL A 400 3.57 10.76 22.05
N ASP A 401 4.69 10.48 22.73
CA ASP A 401 5.82 11.35 23.01
C ASP A 401 7.05 10.46 23.30
N PHE A 402 8.25 11.03 23.35
CA PHE A 402 9.50 10.28 23.56
C PHE A 402 9.41 9.36 24.79
N ASP A 403 9.54 8.04 24.57
CA ASP A 403 9.42 7.00 25.60
C ASP A 403 8.04 6.96 26.32
N GLN A 404 7.01 7.63 25.80
CA GLN A 404 5.65 7.63 26.36
C GLN A 404 4.69 6.84 25.49
N TYR A 405 4.14 5.77 26.06
CA TYR A 405 3.27 4.82 25.36
C TYR A 405 1.87 4.79 25.95
N VAL A 406 0.86 4.81 25.07
CA VAL A 406 -0.52 4.52 25.43
C VAL A 406 -0.88 3.11 24.96
N PRO A 407 -1.26 2.20 25.88
CA PRO A 407 -1.67 0.84 25.50
C PRO A 407 -2.91 0.84 24.60
N PHE A 408 -2.96 -0.14 23.70
CA PHE A 408 -4.14 -0.38 22.87
C PHE A 408 -5.37 -0.71 23.75
N GLY A 409 -6.52 -0.13 23.41
CA GLY A 409 -7.78 -0.30 24.15
C GLY A 409 -7.99 0.69 25.32
N VAL A 410 -7.08 1.64 25.52
CA VAL A 410 -7.18 2.70 26.56
C VAL A 410 -7.48 4.09 25.96
N LEU A 411 -7.46 4.22 24.62
CA LEU A 411 -7.73 5.46 23.86
C LEU A 411 -9.19 5.62 23.45
#